data_AF-A0AA94HUS7-F1
#
_entry.id   AF-A0AA94HUS7-F1
#
_cell.length_a   1.000
_cell.length_b   1.000
_cell.length_c   1.000
_cell.angle_alpha   90.00
_cell.angle_beta   90.00
_cell.angle_gamma   90.00
#
_symmetry.space_group_name_H-M   'P 1'
#
loop_
_entity.id
_entity.type
_entity.pdbx_description
1 polymer ?
#
loop_
_entity_poly.entity_id
_entity_poly.type
_entity_poly.pdbx_seq_one_letter_code
_entity_poly.pdbx_strand_id
1 'polypeptide(L)'
;MQKNRAYPLILFFFLLLAFQPALGADSTSFDPTKVAVKAKGSGGVPVGTIISWPVATNPDDMDNWLECNGQSISQSVYPELFALVGPKVPDLRGLFLRGFGSQDSKHFGEVTHSSGALGDIQGDSIRENMTRGEFEAFCAGAVQRKSGVFAKSYTIYRSRDQSGWSYSPNAVLVFDMSSAGPTSNENRPVNMAVR
;
A
#
# COMPACT_ATOMS: atom_id res chain seq x y z
N MET A 1 -41.80 23.14 -69.59
CA MET A 1 -40.78 23.33 -68.53
C MET A 1 -41.48 23.24 -67.19
N GLN A 2 -41.20 22.22 -66.36
CA GLN A 2 -41.07 22.31 -64.89
C GLN A 2 -40.76 20.90 -64.34
N LYS A 3 -39.49 20.69 -63.97
CA LYS A 3 -38.97 19.49 -63.31
C LYS A 3 -39.13 19.71 -61.79
N ASN A 4 -40.09 19.06 -61.15
CA ASN A 4 -40.19 19.05 -59.69
C ASN A 4 -39.21 18.02 -59.11
N ARG A 5 -38.12 18.52 -58.52
CA ARG A 5 -37.11 17.75 -57.79
C ARG A 5 -37.64 17.42 -56.39
N ALA A 6 -38.16 16.21 -56.21
CA ALA A 6 -38.58 15.68 -54.90
C ALA A 6 -37.42 15.01 -54.13
N TYR A 7 -36.25 15.66 -54.05
CA TYR A 7 -35.06 15.10 -53.41
C TYR A 7 -34.59 15.71 -52.06
N PRO A 8 -35.24 16.70 -51.41
CA PRO A 8 -34.73 17.18 -50.11
C PRO A 8 -35.33 16.43 -48.91
N LEU A 9 -36.47 15.75 -49.05
CA LEU A 9 -37.19 15.16 -47.91
C LEU A 9 -36.68 13.75 -47.54
N ILE A 10 -36.26 12.96 -48.53
CA ILE A 10 -35.77 11.59 -48.32
C ILE A 10 -34.36 11.60 -47.71
N LEU A 11 -33.51 12.56 -48.08
CA LEU A 11 -32.16 12.68 -47.53
C LEU A 11 -32.15 13.12 -46.05
N PHE A 12 -33.14 13.93 -45.65
CA PHE A 12 -33.28 14.39 -44.26
C PHE A 12 -33.73 13.26 -43.32
N PHE A 13 -34.56 12.33 -43.83
CA PHE A 13 -35.03 11.17 -43.05
C PHE A 13 -33.91 10.13 -42.80
N PHE A 14 -32.98 9.98 -43.75
CA PHE A 14 -31.81 9.09 -43.58
C PHE A 14 -30.76 9.65 -42.61
N LEU A 15 -30.65 10.97 -42.47
CA LEU A 15 -29.73 11.61 -41.52
C LEU A 15 -30.21 11.52 -40.05
N LEU A 16 -31.50 11.32 -39.82
CA LEU A 16 -32.08 11.15 -38.48
C LEU A 16 -31.96 9.71 -37.93
N LEU A 17 -31.71 8.71 -38.79
CA LEU A 17 -31.47 7.32 -38.37
C LEU A 17 -30.00 7.05 -37.96
N ALA A 18 -29.08 7.97 -38.25
CA ALA A 18 -27.65 7.83 -37.93
C ALA A 18 -27.28 8.31 -36.51
N PHE A 19 -28.23 8.88 -35.77
CA PHE A 19 -28.04 9.30 -34.37
C PHE A 19 -28.99 8.53 -33.45
N GLN A 20 -28.81 7.22 -33.37
CA GLN A 20 -29.21 6.51 -32.16
C GLN A 20 -28.18 6.90 -31.08
N PRO A 21 -28.57 7.45 -29.92
CA PRO A 21 -27.63 7.61 -28.83
C PRO A 21 -27.16 6.20 -28.47
N ALA A 22 -25.87 5.93 -28.69
CA ALA A 22 -25.21 4.81 -28.04
C ALA A 22 -25.32 5.11 -26.54
N LEU A 23 -26.32 4.52 -25.88
CA LEU A 23 -26.36 4.40 -24.43
C LEU A 23 -25.06 3.70 -24.05
N GLY A 24 -24.05 4.50 -23.68
CA GLY A 24 -22.90 4.00 -22.99
C GLY A 24 -23.45 3.30 -21.76
N ALA A 25 -23.27 1.98 -21.70
CA ALA A 25 -23.62 1.21 -20.52
C ALA A 25 -22.89 1.88 -19.34
N ASP A 26 -23.65 2.57 -18.49
CA ASP A 26 -23.17 3.10 -17.23
C ASP A 26 -22.62 1.91 -16.44
N SER A 27 -21.41 2.05 -15.89
CA SER A 27 -20.77 1.02 -15.08
C SER A 27 -21.55 0.68 -13.80
N THR A 28 -22.59 1.47 -13.48
CA THR A 28 -23.56 1.17 -12.41
C THR A 28 -24.69 0.22 -12.82
N SER A 29 -24.92 -0.02 -14.12
CA SER A 29 -25.97 -0.92 -14.62
C SER A 29 -25.55 -2.40 -14.64
N PHE A 30 -24.30 -2.71 -14.29
CA PHE A 30 -23.83 -4.08 -14.22
C PHE A 30 -24.44 -4.78 -13.00
N ASP A 31 -25.37 -5.71 -13.25
CA ASP A 31 -25.96 -6.58 -12.24
C ASP A 31 -25.24 -7.95 -12.27
N PRO A 32 -24.28 -8.22 -11.37
CA PRO A 32 -23.52 -9.47 -11.34
C PRO A 32 -24.39 -10.70 -11.03
N THR A 33 -25.64 -10.54 -10.58
CA THR A 33 -26.55 -11.66 -10.34
C THR A 33 -27.20 -12.19 -11.63
N LYS A 34 -27.19 -11.39 -12.70
CA LYS A 34 -27.77 -11.73 -14.01
C LYS A 34 -26.75 -12.22 -15.03
N VAL A 35 -25.45 -12.08 -14.74
CA VAL A 35 -24.36 -12.51 -15.61
C VAL A 35 -23.29 -13.19 -14.75
N ALA A 36 -23.13 -14.51 -14.92
CA ALA A 36 -22.03 -15.23 -14.30
C ALA A 36 -20.71 -14.76 -14.95
N VAL A 37 -19.92 -13.98 -14.23
CA VAL A 37 -18.53 -13.66 -14.60
C VAL A 37 -17.72 -14.93 -14.37
N LYS A 38 -17.58 -15.75 -15.40
CA LYS A 38 -16.63 -16.87 -15.40
C LYS A 38 -15.27 -16.33 -15.79
N ALA A 39 -14.31 -16.37 -14.87
CA ALA A 39 -12.91 -16.15 -15.21
C ALA A 39 -12.51 -17.18 -16.29
N LYS A 40 -11.95 -16.70 -17.40
CA LYS A 40 -11.35 -17.58 -18.41
C LYS A 40 -10.09 -18.20 -17.79
N GLY A 41 -10.02 -19.52 -17.77
CA GLY A 41 -8.94 -20.28 -17.13
C GLY A 41 -7.54 -19.82 -17.56
N SER A 42 -6.59 -20.02 -16.65
CA SER A 42 -5.20 -19.54 -16.59
C SER A 42 -4.27 -19.84 -17.79
N GLY A 43 -4.80 -20.30 -18.93
CA GLY A 43 -4.05 -20.73 -20.11
C GLY A 43 -3.25 -19.66 -20.85
N GLY A 44 -2.97 -18.51 -20.22
CA GLY A 44 -2.09 -17.46 -20.71
C GLY A 44 -1.22 -16.80 -19.63
N VAL A 45 -1.17 -17.33 -18.42
CA VAL A 45 -0.34 -16.77 -17.32
C VAL A 45 1.05 -17.43 -17.36
N PRO A 46 2.15 -16.67 -17.53
CA PRO A 46 3.49 -17.24 -17.52
C PRO A 46 3.87 -17.84 -16.17
N VAL A 47 4.67 -18.92 -16.20
CA VAL A 47 5.25 -19.53 -14.99
C VAL A 47 6.07 -18.49 -14.22
N GLY A 48 5.87 -18.44 -12.90
CA GLY A 48 6.51 -17.46 -12.02
C GLY A 48 5.68 -16.21 -11.75
N THR A 49 4.51 -16.08 -12.36
CA THR A 49 3.56 -15.01 -12.00
C THR A 49 3.08 -15.19 -10.56
N ILE A 50 3.15 -14.11 -9.78
CA ILE A 50 2.58 -14.04 -8.44
C ILE A 50 1.24 -13.32 -8.53
N ILE A 51 0.20 -13.94 -7.98
CA ILE A 51 -1.14 -13.36 -7.82
C ILE A 51 -1.55 -13.41 -6.36
N SER A 52 -2.47 -12.54 -5.97
CA SER A 52 -3.07 -12.58 -4.62
C SER A 52 -4.36 -13.38 -4.62
N TRP A 53 -4.58 -14.14 -3.55
CA TRP A 53 -5.74 -14.97 -3.32
C TRP A 53 -6.47 -14.56 -2.04
N PRO A 54 -7.74 -14.11 -2.11
CA PRO A 54 -8.38 -13.39 -1.01
C PRO A 54 -9.05 -14.30 0.04
N VAL A 55 -9.13 -15.61 -0.17
CA VAL A 55 -9.88 -16.53 0.69
C VAL A 55 -9.06 -17.74 1.12
N ALA A 56 -9.49 -18.41 2.18
CA ALA A 56 -8.79 -19.59 2.69
C ALA A 56 -8.94 -20.82 1.78
N THR A 57 -10.10 -20.96 1.13
CA THR A 57 -10.39 -22.08 0.21
C THR A 57 -9.55 -21.94 -1.04
N ASN A 58 -8.82 -22.99 -1.42
CA ASN A 58 -8.03 -23.02 -2.65
C ASN A 58 -8.92 -22.91 -3.89
N PRO A 59 -8.43 -22.34 -5.00
CA PRO A 59 -9.16 -22.38 -6.27
C PRO A 59 -9.25 -23.81 -6.81
N ASP A 60 -10.23 -24.07 -7.67
CA ASP A 60 -10.43 -25.39 -8.29
C ASP A 60 -9.23 -25.86 -9.13
N ASP A 61 -8.39 -24.92 -9.59
CA ASP A 61 -7.20 -25.17 -10.41
C ASP A 61 -5.88 -25.03 -9.60
N MET A 62 -5.92 -25.20 -8.28
CA MET A 62 -4.76 -25.05 -7.38
C MET A 62 -3.54 -25.90 -7.77
N ASP A 63 -3.72 -27.00 -8.52
CA ASP A 63 -2.60 -27.80 -9.03
C ASP A 63 -1.66 -27.01 -9.97
N ASN A 64 -2.13 -25.88 -10.53
CA ASN A 64 -1.32 -24.96 -11.34
C ASN A 64 -0.62 -23.87 -10.52
N TRP A 65 -0.85 -23.81 -9.20
CA TRP A 65 -0.42 -22.74 -8.33
C TRP A 65 0.35 -23.27 -7.12
N LEU A 66 1.28 -22.47 -6.63
CA LEU A 66 2.00 -22.73 -5.39
C LEU A 66 1.89 -21.51 -4.49
N GLU A 67 1.63 -21.75 -3.21
CA GLU A 67 1.65 -20.68 -2.21
C GLU A 67 3.09 -20.18 -1.98
N CYS A 68 3.27 -18.86 -1.91
CA CYS A 68 4.55 -18.20 -1.66
C CYS A 68 4.90 -18.23 -0.15
N ASN A 69 5.19 -19.43 0.36
CA ASN A 69 5.46 -19.69 1.78
C ASN A 69 6.88 -20.22 2.06
N GLY A 70 7.81 -20.07 1.10
CA GLY A 70 9.19 -20.54 1.25
C GLY A 70 9.41 -22.05 1.08
N GLN A 71 8.38 -22.80 0.65
CA GLN A 71 8.50 -24.25 0.43
C GLN A 71 9.52 -24.59 -0.64
N SER A 72 10.17 -25.75 -0.47
CA SER A 72 11.09 -26.30 -1.46
C SER A 72 10.33 -26.85 -2.67
N ILE A 73 10.88 -26.65 -3.85
CA ILE A 73 10.39 -27.20 -5.11
C ILE A 73 11.47 -28.08 -5.74
N SER A 74 11.06 -29.06 -6.54
CA SER A 74 11.98 -29.94 -7.26
C SER A 74 12.08 -29.55 -8.73
N GLN A 75 13.30 -29.61 -9.28
CA GLN A 75 13.55 -29.35 -10.69
C GLN A 75 12.84 -30.35 -11.61
N SER A 76 12.62 -31.58 -11.17
CA SER A 76 11.93 -32.61 -11.97
C SER A 76 10.43 -32.40 -12.08
N VAL A 77 9.79 -31.82 -11.07
CA VAL A 77 8.34 -31.57 -11.05
C VAL A 77 8.02 -30.18 -11.59
N TYR A 78 8.83 -29.17 -11.26
CA TYR A 78 8.62 -27.77 -11.67
C TYR A 78 9.85 -27.19 -12.39
N PRO A 79 10.27 -27.73 -13.55
CA PRO A 79 11.53 -27.34 -14.20
C PRO A 79 11.60 -25.86 -14.58
N GLU A 80 10.52 -25.29 -15.13
CA GLU A 80 10.47 -23.88 -15.54
C GLU A 80 10.50 -22.93 -14.34
N LEU A 81 9.73 -23.24 -13.29
CA LEU A 81 9.72 -22.43 -12.07
C LEU A 81 11.06 -22.52 -11.35
N PHE A 82 11.65 -23.71 -11.26
CA PHE A 82 12.97 -23.91 -10.66
C PHE A 82 14.05 -23.12 -11.39
N ALA A 83 14.00 -23.05 -12.72
CA ALA A 83 14.94 -22.23 -13.50
C ALA A 83 14.80 -20.72 -13.20
N LEU A 84 13.60 -20.27 -12.79
CA LEU A 84 13.33 -18.86 -12.49
C LEU A 84 13.67 -18.46 -11.04
N VAL A 85 13.23 -19.24 -10.05
CA VAL A 85 13.34 -18.89 -8.62
C VAL A 85 14.29 -19.79 -7.82
N GLY A 86 14.82 -20.83 -8.45
CA GLY A 86 15.70 -21.80 -7.80
C GLY A 86 14.93 -22.84 -6.98
N PRO A 87 15.52 -23.36 -5.89
CA PRO A 87 14.97 -24.52 -5.19
C PRO A 87 13.81 -24.22 -4.24
N LYS A 88 13.43 -22.95 -4.07
CA LYS A 88 12.35 -22.53 -3.18
C LYS A 88 11.52 -21.44 -3.82
N VAL A 89 10.22 -21.48 -3.59
CA VAL A 89 9.37 -20.32 -3.87
C VAL A 89 9.68 -19.20 -2.86
N PRO A 90 9.40 -17.92 -3.18
CA PRO A 90 9.50 -16.84 -2.22
C PRO A 90 8.65 -17.11 -0.97
N ASP A 91 9.06 -16.56 0.17
CA ASP A 91 8.21 -16.47 1.37
C ASP A 91 7.75 -15.02 1.53
N LEU A 92 6.49 -14.76 1.18
CA LEU A 92 5.92 -13.41 1.15
C LEU A 92 5.00 -13.13 2.34
N ARG A 93 4.89 -14.07 3.28
CA ARG A 93 3.98 -13.94 4.42
C ARG A 93 4.41 -12.77 5.29
N GLY A 94 3.49 -11.82 5.50
CA GLY A 94 3.75 -10.63 6.30
C GLY A 94 4.60 -9.57 5.61
N LEU A 95 4.91 -9.72 4.32
CA LEU A 95 5.71 -8.74 3.56
C LEU A 95 4.84 -7.97 2.57
N PHE A 96 5.20 -6.71 2.32
CA PHE A 96 4.69 -5.96 1.19
C PHE A 96 5.57 -6.15 -0.04
N LEU A 97 4.93 -6.28 -1.20
CA LEU A 97 5.62 -6.21 -2.48
C LEU A 97 5.80 -4.74 -2.89
N ARG A 98 6.97 -4.42 -3.43
CA ARG A 98 7.27 -3.11 -4.02
C ARG A 98 7.94 -3.28 -5.38
N GLY A 99 7.81 -2.26 -6.23
CA GLY A 99 8.50 -2.23 -7.52
C GLY A 99 10.03 -2.21 -7.37
N PHE A 100 10.72 -2.89 -8.29
CA PHE A 100 12.17 -2.90 -8.39
C PHE A 100 12.70 -1.64 -9.10
N GLY A 101 13.91 -1.20 -8.72
CA GLY A 101 14.56 -0.02 -9.24
C GLY A 101 14.27 1.25 -8.43
N SER A 102 14.44 2.39 -9.10
CA SER A 102 14.26 3.73 -8.54
C SER A 102 13.22 4.52 -9.34
N GLN A 103 12.39 5.30 -8.64
CA GLN A 103 11.41 6.19 -9.26
C GLN A 103 11.30 7.49 -8.47
N ASP A 104 11.31 8.61 -9.17
CA ASP A 104 11.03 9.91 -8.57
C ASP A 104 9.52 10.16 -8.49
N SER A 105 9.09 10.75 -7.38
CA SER A 105 7.70 11.15 -7.18
C SER A 105 7.63 12.56 -6.61
N LYS A 106 6.53 13.26 -6.92
CA LYS A 106 6.18 14.55 -6.30
C LYS A 106 5.27 14.38 -5.07
N HIS A 107 5.04 13.16 -4.63
CA HIS A 107 4.14 12.87 -3.52
C HIS A 107 4.84 13.21 -2.19
N PHE A 108 4.43 14.32 -1.58
CA PHE A 108 5.06 14.97 -0.42
C PHE A 108 6.43 15.62 -0.70
N GLY A 109 6.55 16.35 -1.82
CA GLY A 109 7.80 16.96 -2.25
C GLY A 109 8.50 16.10 -3.30
N GLU A 110 9.71 16.49 -3.69
CA GLU A 110 10.53 15.74 -4.64
C GLU A 110 11.29 14.64 -3.89
N VAL A 111 10.89 13.39 -4.10
CA VAL A 111 11.44 12.22 -3.40
C VAL A 111 11.77 11.12 -4.41
N THR A 112 13.01 10.62 -4.36
CA THR A 112 13.44 9.41 -5.06
C THR A 112 13.16 8.18 -4.19
N HIS A 113 12.33 7.27 -4.70
CA HIS A 113 12.05 5.98 -4.06
C HIS A 113 12.93 4.92 -4.69
N SER A 114 13.82 4.31 -3.91
CA SER A 114 14.69 3.22 -4.36
C SER A 114 14.38 1.93 -3.62
N SER A 115 14.52 0.80 -4.33
CA SER A 115 14.46 -0.55 -3.78
C SER A 115 15.85 -1.20 -3.76
N GLY A 116 16.01 -2.24 -2.94
CA GLY A 116 17.11 -3.20 -3.02
C GLY A 116 17.00 -4.13 -4.24
N ALA A 117 17.82 -5.17 -4.30
CA ALA A 117 17.77 -6.13 -5.38
C ALA A 117 16.47 -6.95 -5.35
N LEU A 118 16.13 -7.58 -6.48
CA LEU A 118 15.01 -8.52 -6.53
C LEU A 118 15.21 -9.65 -5.52
N GLY A 119 14.21 -9.89 -4.69
CA GLY A 119 14.26 -10.90 -3.62
C GLY A 119 14.80 -10.39 -2.28
N ASP A 120 15.32 -9.17 -2.20
CA ASP A 120 15.79 -8.60 -0.94
C ASP A 120 14.62 -8.21 -0.03
N ILE A 121 14.70 -8.62 1.23
CA ILE A 121 13.85 -8.10 2.29
C ILE A 121 14.39 -6.73 2.70
N GLN A 122 13.53 -5.72 2.62
CA GLN A 122 13.83 -4.37 3.09
C GLN A 122 13.11 -4.13 4.40
N GLY A 123 13.84 -3.66 5.40
CA GLY A 123 13.29 -3.37 6.72
C GLY A 123 12.40 -2.13 6.72
N ASP A 124 11.58 -2.02 7.76
CA ASP A 124 10.71 -0.87 7.97
C ASP A 124 11.52 0.43 8.07
N SER A 125 11.01 1.47 7.42
CA SER A 125 11.58 2.81 7.47
C SER A 125 10.49 3.84 7.69
N ILE A 126 10.80 4.87 8.46
CA ILE A 126 9.92 6.00 8.73
C ILE A 126 10.56 7.24 8.11
N ARG A 127 9.74 8.11 7.52
CA ARG A 127 10.24 9.38 6.99
C ARG A 127 10.70 10.29 8.13
N GLU A 128 11.82 10.97 7.89
CA GLU A 128 12.45 11.87 8.86
C GLU A 128 11.49 12.90 9.47
N ASN A 129 10.49 13.37 8.71
CA ASN A 129 9.53 14.37 9.16
C ASN A 129 8.60 13.88 10.28
N MET A 130 8.42 12.56 10.43
CA MET A 130 7.61 11.97 11.50
C MET A 130 8.37 11.80 12.81
N THR A 131 9.70 11.73 12.76
CA THR A 131 10.56 11.54 13.94
C THR A 131 11.33 12.79 14.32
N ARG A 132 11.41 13.79 13.44
CA ARG A 132 12.11 15.05 13.71
C ARG A 132 11.31 15.93 14.65
N GLY A 133 11.95 16.34 15.75
CA GLY A 133 11.47 17.36 16.66
C GLY A 133 12.64 18.04 17.36
N GLU A 134 12.37 19.15 18.02
CA GLU A 134 13.40 19.95 18.69
C GLU A 134 12.98 20.19 20.14
N PHE A 135 13.96 20.15 21.05
CA PHE A 135 13.79 20.62 22.43
C PHE A 135 14.98 21.47 22.84
N GLU A 136 14.73 22.50 23.63
CA GLU A 136 15.75 23.42 24.13
C GLU A 136 15.71 23.46 25.67
N ALA A 137 16.85 23.23 26.31
CA ALA A 137 17.03 23.25 27.75
C ALA A 137 18.11 24.26 28.17
N PHE A 138 17.74 25.26 28.96
CA PHE A 138 18.66 26.31 29.43
C PHE A 138 19.36 25.97 30.75
N CYS A 139 18.76 25.10 31.56
CA CYS A 139 19.31 24.53 32.79
C CYS A 139 18.52 23.26 33.16
N ALA A 140 19.01 22.48 34.13
CA ALA A 140 18.31 21.29 34.61
C ALA A 140 16.87 21.64 35.08
N GLY A 141 15.85 21.07 34.43
CA GLY A 141 14.42 21.33 34.70
C GLY A 141 13.73 22.33 33.76
N ALA A 142 14.48 23.02 32.89
CA ALA A 142 13.98 24.11 32.06
C ALA A 142 13.92 23.77 30.57
N VAL A 143 13.26 22.67 30.19
CA VAL A 143 12.80 22.52 28.79
C VAL A 143 11.78 23.63 28.53
N GLN A 144 12.17 24.63 27.74
CA GLN A 144 11.37 25.85 27.46
C GLN A 144 10.63 25.75 26.12
N ARG A 145 11.24 25.08 25.14
CA ARG A 145 10.66 24.84 23.82
C ARG A 145 10.66 23.36 23.52
N LYS A 146 9.55 22.88 22.96
CA LYS A 146 9.33 21.50 22.52
C LYS A 146 8.41 21.51 21.30
N SER A 147 8.65 20.60 20.36
CA SER A 147 7.82 20.43 19.17
C SER A 147 7.70 18.95 18.78
N GLY A 148 6.69 18.64 17.97
CA GLY A 148 6.45 17.28 17.48
C GLY A 148 6.19 16.28 18.60
N VAL A 149 6.87 15.14 18.52
CA VAL A 149 6.77 13.99 19.44
C VAL A 149 7.37 14.22 20.82
N PHE A 150 7.92 15.41 21.09
CA PHE A 150 8.50 15.75 22.38
C PHE A 150 7.48 16.45 23.29
N ALA A 151 7.27 15.87 24.47
CA ALA A 151 6.45 16.42 25.56
C ALA A 151 7.28 16.67 26.82
N LYS A 152 6.77 17.52 27.70
CA LYS A 152 7.36 17.79 29.02
C LYS A 152 6.45 17.20 30.08
N SER A 153 6.97 16.27 30.86
CA SER A 153 6.31 15.72 32.05
C SER A 153 7.04 16.20 33.31
N TYR A 154 6.39 16.11 34.46
CA TYR A 154 6.99 16.47 35.74
C TYR A 154 7.03 15.27 36.66
N THR A 155 8.19 15.02 37.24
CA THR A 155 8.35 14.09 38.37
C THR A 155 8.83 14.89 39.57
N ILE A 156 8.30 14.59 40.76
CA ILE A 156 8.75 15.26 41.98
C ILE A 156 10.04 14.58 42.43
N TYR A 157 11.14 15.33 42.42
CA TYR A 157 12.39 14.88 43.02
C TYR A 157 12.44 15.37 44.48
N ARG A 158 12.84 14.47 45.38
CA ARG A 158 12.99 14.76 46.81
C ARG A 158 14.48 14.81 47.14
N SER A 159 14.95 15.96 47.60
CA SER A 159 16.31 16.14 48.09
C SER A 159 16.29 16.49 49.58
N ARG A 160 17.39 16.17 50.28
CA ARG A 160 17.59 16.53 51.68
C ARG A 160 18.91 17.25 51.82
N ASP A 161 18.88 18.42 52.43
CA ASP A 161 20.06 19.16 52.85
C ASP A 161 20.01 19.43 54.37
N GLN A 162 20.94 20.22 54.88
CA GLN A 162 20.99 20.59 56.31
C GLN A 162 19.76 21.37 56.78
N SER A 163 19.01 22.01 55.87
CA SER A 163 17.80 22.79 56.14
C SER A 163 16.51 21.97 56.16
N GLY A 164 16.53 20.72 55.68
CA GLY A 164 15.39 19.80 55.74
C GLY A 164 15.08 19.12 54.42
N TRP A 165 13.81 18.74 54.24
CA TRP A 165 13.34 18.13 53.00
C TRP A 165 12.87 19.19 52.01
N SER A 166 13.36 19.09 50.77
CA SER A 166 12.92 19.93 49.66
C SER A 166 12.27 19.06 48.58
N TYR A 167 11.16 19.55 48.04
CA TYR A 167 10.45 18.94 46.91
C TYR A 167 10.56 19.89 45.72
N SER A 168 11.22 19.43 44.66
CA SER A 168 11.40 20.24 43.46
C SER A 168 10.82 19.50 42.25
N PRO A 169 9.96 20.15 41.44
CA PRO A 169 9.51 19.54 40.20
C PRO A 169 10.69 19.41 39.24
N ASN A 170 11.00 18.17 38.85
CA ASN A 170 11.98 17.85 37.82
C ASN A 170 11.25 17.66 36.49
N ALA A 171 11.71 18.35 35.45
CA ALA A 171 11.15 18.18 34.12
C ALA A 171 11.76 16.96 33.42
N VAL A 172 10.91 16.01 33.06
CA VAL A 172 11.26 14.87 32.22
C VAL A 172 10.87 15.20 30.78
N LEU A 173 11.81 15.09 29.85
CA LEU A 173 11.52 15.09 28.43
C LEU A 173 10.95 13.72 28.05
N VAL A 174 9.75 13.71 27.49
CA VAL A 174 9.08 12.51 27.03
C VAL A 174 9.09 12.51 25.51
N PHE A 175 9.53 11.39 24.92
CA PHE A 175 9.32 11.11 23.51
C PHE A 175 8.12 10.18 23.39
N ASP A 176 7.06 10.65 22.73
CA ASP A 176 5.83 9.89 22.56
C ASP A 176 5.27 10.07 21.14
N MET A 177 5.43 9.03 20.33
CA MET A 177 4.94 9.01 18.95
C MET A 177 3.42 8.97 18.84
N SER A 178 2.70 8.57 19.90
CA SER A 178 1.23 8.54 19.89
C SER A 178 0.62 9.94 19.74
N SER A 179 1.39 10.98 20.08
CA SER A 179 1.00 12.37 19.88
C SER A 179 1.06 12.84 18.42
N ALA A 180 1.79 12.15 17.55
CA ALA A 180 1.96 12.49 16.14
C ALA A 180 1.11 11.62 15.20
N GLY A 181 0.56 10.50 15.69
CA GLY A 181 -0.29 9.60 14.93
C GLY A 181 -0.54 8.26 15.60
N PRO A 182 -1.25 7.34 14.93
CA PRO A 182 -1.47 5.98 15.42
C PRO A 182 -0.14 5.25 15.66
N THR A 183 -0.07 4.49 16.75
CA THR A 183 1.10 3.67 17.11
C THR A 183 0.70 2.20 17.19
N SER A 184 1.66 1.32 16.90
CA SER A 184 1.54 -0.14 16.89
C SER A 184 2.94 -0.75 17.09
N ASN A 185 3.02 -2.07 17.32
CA ASN A 185 4.29 -2.80 17.36
C ASN A 185 5.01 -2.84 15.98
N GLU A 186 4.30 -2.49 14.91
CA GLU A 186 4.76 -2.52 13.52
C GLU A 186 4.25 -1.28 12.77
N ASN A 187 5.12 -0.63 11.99
CA ASN A 187 4.74 0.49 11.13
C ASN A 187 4.21 -0.04 9.80
N ARG A 188 2.90 0.09 9.56
CA ARG A 188 2.29 -0.34 8.31
C ARG A 188 1.15 0.58 7.89
N PRO A 189 0.99 0.83 6.57
CA PRO A 189 -0.24 1.42 6.08
C PRO A 189 -1.42 0.46 6.31
N VAL A 190 -2.63 0.99 6.19
CA VAL A 190 -3.84 0.15 6.13
C VAL A 190 -3.67 -0.85 4.99
N ASN A 191 -3.87 -2.12 5.29
CA ASN A 191 -3.68 -3.23 4.36
C ASN A 191 -4.69 -4.36 4.64
N MET A 192 -4.76 -5.31 3.72
CA MET A 192 -5.56 -6.53 3.84
C MET A 192 -4.66 -7.74 3.57
N ALA A 193 -4.78 -8.78 4.41
CA ALA A 193 -4.05 -10.02 4.22
C ALA A 193 -4.68 -10.85 3.09
N VAL A 194 -3.83 -11.39 2.23
CA VAL A 194 -4.15 -12.29 1.12
C VAL A 194 -3.07 -13.38 1.05
N ARG A 195 -3.40 -14.53 0.45
CA ARG A 195 -2.44 -15.61 0.17
C ARG A 195 -1.79 -15.45 -1.20
#